data_AF-A0A1R1FBS6-F1
#
_entry.id   AF-A0A1R1FBS6-F1
#
_cell.length_a   1.000
_cell.length_b   1.000
_cell.length_c   1.000
_cell.angle_alpha   90.00
_cell.angle_beta   90.00
_cell.angle_gamma   90.00
#
_symmetry.space_group_name_H-M   'P 1'
#
loop_
_entity.id
_entity.type
_entity.pdbx_description
1 polymer ?
#
loop_
_entity_poly.entity_id
_entity_poly.type
_entity_poly.pdbx_seq_one_letter_code
_entity_poly.pdbx_strand_id
1 'polypeptide(L)'
;MKIKAGLYIGIAMVLIVGGSLLAVKGKDAVSQAESRKQGILEAEQTTLFYQNSPGAIAEAGASAGDSVREGEVLFKVKSAGEGDKEVLAPYDGLVDRVNVEKGDQVQAGVPLAVVQKNTYYTDLYIQESEIQQLEVNQSIDVHFPYLDQPMQVKGTVNSISSAPLFATLRMSREKGQADLSMFLVRISMDSNTDLLPGMTAEVKLDEITD
;
A
#
# COMPACT_ATOMS: atom_id res chain seq x y z
N MET A 1 -48.44 5.45 47.36
CA MET A 1 -47.14 6.12 47.08
C MET A 1 -46.00 5.17 46.70
N LYS A 2 -45.92 3.94 47.21
CA LYS A 2 -44.78 3.02 46.98
C LYS A 2 -44.59 2.53 45.52
N ILE A 3 -45.67 2.43 44.73
CA ILE A 3 -45.61 1.95 43.33
C ILE A 3 -44.93 2.97 42.40
N LYS A 4 -45.14 4.28 42.64
CA LYS A 4 -44.51 5.33 41.83
C LYS A 4 -42.99 5.39 42.07
N ALA A 5 -42.53 5.13 43.30
CA ALA A 5 -41.11 5.10 43.63
C ALA A 5 -40.35 3.97 42.91
N GLY A 6 -40.94 2.78 42.78
CA GLY A 6 -40.35 1.67 42.02
C GLY A 6 -40.20 1.98 40.53
N LEU A 7 -41.16 2.69 39.94
CA LEU A 7 -41.12 3.10 38.54
C LEU A 7 -39.97 4.09 38.25
N TYR A 8 -39.77 5.09 39.13
CA TYR A 8 -38.66 6.05 38.97
C TYR A 8 -37.29 5.40 39.15
N ILE A 9 -37.15 4.45 40.08
CA ILE A 9 -35.91 3.69 40.27
C ILE A 9 -35.60 2.83 39.03
N GLY A 10 -36.62 2.21 38.42
CA GLY A 10 -36.46 1.46 37.18
C GLY A 10 -35.99 2.33 36.01
N ILE A 11 -36.61 3.50 35.82
CA ILE A 11 -36.21 4.45 34.76
C ILE A 11 -34.78 4.96 35.00
N ALA A 12 -34.42 5.27 36.25
CA ALA A 12 -33.06 5.70 36.59
C ALA A 12 -32.02 4.62 36.28
N MET A 13 -32.30 3.34 36.59
CA MET A 13 -31.39 2.25 36.22
C MET A 13 -31.24 2.10 34.71
N VAL A 14 -32.33 2.21 33.93
CA VAL A 14 -32.26 2.11 32.47
C VAL A 14 -31.43 3.27 31.88
N LEU A 15 -31.58 4.48 32.40
CA LEU A 15 -30.80 5.63 31.95
C LEU A 15 -29.32 5.51 32.32
N ILE A 16 -29.00 4.97 33.50
CA ILE A 16 -27.61 4.73 33.92
C ILE A 16 -27.00 3.64 33.04
N VAL A 17 -27.66 2.49 32.86
CA VAL A 17 -27.15 1.39 32.04
C VAL A 17 -27.03 1.81 30.57
N GLY A 18 -28.02 2.51 30.03
CA GLY A 18 -27.98 3.05 28.67
C GLY A 18 -26.89 4.10 28.48
N GLY A 19 -26.73 5.02 29.44
CA GLY A 19 -25.68 6.02 29.44
C GLY A 19 -24.28 5.40 29.56
N SER A 20 -24.12 4.39 30.41
CA SER A 20 -22.87 3.64 30.52
C SER A 20 -22.55 2.86 29.25
N LEU A 21 -23.55 2.29 28.57
CA LEU A 21 -23.34 1.58 27.28
C LEU A 21 -22.85 2.53 26.18
N LEU A 22 -23.40 3.75 26.11
CA LEU A 22 -22.97 4.78 25.17
C LEU A 22 -21.57 5.34 25.49
N ALA A 23 -21.14 5.25 26.76
CA ALA A 23 -19.81 5.66 27.20
C ALA A 23 -18.73 4.58 27.01
N VAL A 24 -19.09 3.36 26.58
CA VAL A 24 -18.12 2.30 26.30
C VAL A 24 -17.29 2.68 25.07
N LYS A 25 -16.06 3.10 25.32
CA LYS A 25 -15.06 3.47 24.31
C LYS A 25 -14.73 2.27 23.40
N GLY A 26 -14.64 2.49 22.10
CA GLY A 26 -14.16 1.49 21.12
C GLY A 26 -15.21 0.60 20.44
N LYS A 27 -16.49 0.67 20.85
CA LYS A 27 -17.58 -0.09 20.19
C LYS A 27 -18.36 0.67 19.13
N ASP A 28 -18.21 1.99 19.10
CA ASP A 28 -18.83 2.86 18.09
C ASP A 28 -18.15 2.70 16.72
N ALA A 29 -18.93 2.81 15.64
CA ALA A 29 -18.44 2.65 14.28
C ALA A 29 -17.35 3.68 13.92
N VAL A 30 -17.41 4.88 14.49
CA VAL A 30 -16.41 5.95 14.27
C VAL A 30 -15.09 5.59 14.95
N SER A 31 -15.12 5.05 16.17
CA SER A 31 -13.91 4.63 16.87
C SER A 31 -13.23 3.44 16.18
N GLN A 32 -14.00 2.48 15.65
CA GLN A 32 -13.42 1.37 14.89
C GLN A 32 -12.88 1.80 13.52
N ALA A 33 -13.52 2.79 12.87
CA ALA A 33 -13.01 3.37 11.63
C ALA A 33 -11.74 4.21 11.88
N GLU A 34 -11.59 4.80 13.07
CA GLU A 34 -10.39 5.53 13.44
C GLU A 34 -9.19 4.60 13.63
N SER A 35 -9.35 3.43 14.26
CA SER A 35 -8.22 2.51 14.48
C SER A 35 -7.90 1.57 13.31
N ARG A 36 -8.85 1.35 12.40
CA ARG A 36 -8.64 0.63 11.14
C ARG A 36 -8.17 1.58 10.06
N LYS A 37 -6.88 1.54 9.77
CA LYS A 37 -6.30 2.32 8.68
C LYS A 37 -6.39 1.51 7.40
N GLN A 38 -6.98 2.10 6.37
CA GLN A 38 -7.21 1.44 5.09
C GLN A 38 -6.37 2.09 4.00
N GLY A 39 -5.88 1.25 3.08
CA GLY A 39 -5.17 1.65 1.88
C GLY A 39 -5.54 0.74 0.71
N ILE A 40 -5.02 1.07 -0.46
CA ILE A 40 -5.12 0.21 -1.64
C ILE A 40 -3.78 -0.52 -1.80
N LEU A 41 -3.85 -1.80 -2.13
CA LEU A 41 -2.69 -2.58 -2.49
C LEU A 41 -2.26 -2.19 -3.91
N GLU A 42 -1.03 -1.75 -4.06
CA GLU A 42 -0.48 -1.28 -5.33
C GLU A 42 0.76 -2.10 -5.70
N ALA A 43 1.01 -2.22 -7.00
CA ALA A 43 2.24 -2.79 -7.53
C ALA A 43 3.07 -1.68 -8.18
N GLU A 44 4.37 -1.67 -7.90
CA GLU A 44 5.28 -0.74 -8.55
C GLU A 44 5.55 -1.22 -9.98
N GLN A 45 5.32 -0.35 -10.95
CA GLN A 45 5.64 -0.59 -12.36
C GLN A 45 6.70 0.40 -12.84
N THR A 46 7.65 -0.10 -13.61
CA THR A 46 8.74 0.72 -14.17
C THR A 46 8.86 0.48 -15.66
N THR A 47 8.76 1.57 -16.42
CA THR A 47 9.07 1.55 -17.86
C THR A 47 10.57 1.58 -18.06
N LEU A 48 11.09 0.56 -18.73
CA LEU A 48 12.49 0.48 -19.12
C LEU A 48 12.72 1.28 -20.39
N PHE A 49 13.49 2.35 -20.27
CA PHE A 49 13.92 3.16 -21.40
C PHE A 49 15.33 2.76 -21.83
N TYR A 50 15.53 2.67 -23.14
CA TYR A 50 16.87 2.56 -23.68
C TYR A 50 17.63 3.88 -23.47
N GLN A 51 18.89 3.81 -23.03
CA GLN A 51 19.68 4.99 -22.68
C GLN A 51 21.03 5.07 -23.43
N ASN A 52 21.32 4.09 -24.29
CA ASN A 52 22.61 4.01 -25.00
C ASN A 52 22.52 4.56 -26.44
N SER A 53 23.64 4.47 -27.16
CA SER A 53 23.77 4.88 -28.56
C SER A 53 22.76 4.15 -29.47
N PRO A 54 22.27 4.78 -30.55
CA PRO A 54 21.30 4.17 -31.44
C PRO A 54 21.75 2.81 -31.99
N GLY A 55 20.82 1.85 -32.04
CA GLY A 55 21.12 0.49 -32.49
C GLY A 55 19.86 -0.31 -32.82
N ALA A 56 20.06 -1.56 -33.22
CA ALA A 56 18.99 -2.50 -33.53
C ALA A 56 18.79 -3.52 -32.40
N ILE A 57 17.56 -3.86 -32.04
CA ILE A 57 17.30 -4.99 -31.14
C ILE A 57 17.78 -6.29 -31.79
N ALA A 58 18.86 -6.86 -31.26
CA ALA A 58 19.43 -8.12 -31.73
C ALA A 58 18.70 -9.33 -31.14
N GLU A 59 18.29 -9.22 -29.87
CA GLU A 59 17.60 -10.26 -29.12
C GLU A 59 16.58 -9.61 -28.17
N ALA A 60 15.35 -10.11 -28.21
CA ALA A 60 14.33 -9.85 -27.21
C ALA A 60 14.16 -11.12 -26.39
N GLY A 61 14.82 -11.17 -25.22
CA GLY A 61 14.82 -12.33 -24.34
C GLY A 61 13.59 -12.38 -23.42
N ALA A 62 12.85 -11.28 -23.34
CA ALA A 62 11.67 -11.13 -22.51
C ALA A 62 10.39 -11.01 -23.36
N SER A 63 9.33 -11.67 -22.90
CA SER A 63 7.96 -11.58 -23.42
C SER A 63 7.00 -11.12 -22.33
N ALA A 64 5.85 -10.57 -22.73
CA ALA A 64 4.80 -10.23 -21.77
C ALA A 64 4.33 -11.49 -21.01
N GLY A 65 4.28 -11.41 -19.69
CA GLY A 65 3.97 -12.52 -18.79
C GLY A 65 5.18 -13.30 -18.26
N ASP A 66 6.40 -13.01 -18.72
CA ASP A 66 7.60 -13.67 -18.21
C ASP A 66 7.98 -13.15 -16.82
N SER A 67 8.39 -14.06 -15.94
CA SER A 67 9.02 -13.70 -14.66
C SER A 67 10.51 -13.45 -14.87
N VAL A 68 11.01 -12.35 -14.32
CA VAL A 68 12.39 -11.90 -14.48
C VAL A 68 13.04 -11.65 -13.12
N ARG A 69 14.36 -11.84 -13.04
CA ARG A 69 15.15 -11.51 -11.85
C ARG A 69 15.94 -10.22 -12.02
N GLU A 70 16.23 -9.54 -10.92
CA GLU A 70 17.12 -8.38 -10.93
C GLU A 70 18.45 -8.72 -11.62
N GLY A 71 18.85 -7.88 -12.58
CA GLY A 71 20.07 -8.08 -13.36
C GLY A 71 19.95 -9.07 -14.52
N GLU A 72 18.80 -9.68 -14.75
CA GLU A 72 18.56 -10.56 -15.91
C GLU A 72 18.54 -9.76 -17.23
N VAL A 73 19.15 -10.29 -18.29
CA VAL A 73 19.21 -9.62 -19.60
C VAL A 73 17.86 -9.74 -20.32
N LEU A 74 17.16 -8.63 -20.48
CA LEU A 74 15.86 -8.57 -21.16
C LEU A 74 16.00 -8.31 -22.66
N PHE A 75 16.93 -7.43 -23.03
CA PHE A 75 17.18 -7.07 -24.43
C PHE A 75 18.66 -6.94 -24.71
N LYS A 76 19.07 -7.33 -25.93
CA LYS A 76 20.38 -7.01 -26.47
C LYS A 76 20.23 -6.09 -27.67
N VAL A 77 20.93 -4.97 -27.63
CA VAL A 77 20.90 -3.94 -28.68
C VAL A 77 22.25 -3.89 -29.35
N LYS A 78 22.29 -4.13 -30.65
CA LYS A 78 23.50 -4.03 -31.46
C LYS A 78 23.67 -2.61 -31.95
N SER A 79 24.63 -1.89 -31.39
CA SER A 79 24.99 -0.54 -31.80
C SER A 79 26.07 -0.56 -32.89
N ALA A 80 26.02 0.42 -33.80
CA ALA A 80 27.00 0.54 -34.87
C ALA A 80 28.35 1.02 -34.30
N GLY A 81 29.27 0.08 -34.08
CA GLY A 81 30.66 0.38 -33.71
C GLY A 81 30.99 0.33 -32.21
N GLU A 82 30.00 0.17 -31.32
CA GLU A 82 30.20 0.16 -29.86
C GLU A 82 29.98 -1.21 -29.18
N GLY A 83 29.80 -2.27 -29.98
CA GLY A 83 29.46 -3.60 -29.50
C GLY A 83 28.00 -3.73 -29.06
N ASP A 84 27.63 -4.92 -28.61
CA ASP A 84 26.28 -5.20 -28.14
C ASP A 84 26.07 -4.60 -26.73
N LYS A 85 24.92 -3.97 -26.51
CA LYS A 85 24.49 -3.39 -25.23
C LYS A 85 23.37 -4.22 -24.64
N GLU A 86 23.49 -4.58 -23.38
CA GLU A 86 22.47 -5.35 -22.67
C GLU A 86 21.59 -4.41 -21.85
N VAL A 87 20.30 -4.68 -21.84
CA VAL A 87 19.32 -4.00 -21.00
C VAL A 87 18.85 -5.00 -19.97
N LEU A 88 19.11 -4.67 -18.70
CA LEU A 88 18.87 -5.57 -17.58
C LEU A 88 17.53 -5.26 -16.90
N ALA A 89 16.95 -6.27 -16.27
CA ALA A 89 15.81 -6.11 -15.38
C ALA A 89 16.23 -5.32 -14.12
N PRO A 90 15.42 -4.34 -13.69
CA PRO A 90 15.76 -3.46 -12.57
C PRO A 90 15.47 -4.09 -11.21
N TYR A 91 14.63 -5.13 -11.16
CA TYR A 91 14.22 -5.84 -9.96
C TYR A 91 13.55 -7.17 -10.34
N ASP A 92 13.35 -8.02 -9.34
CA ASP A 92 12.53 -9.23 -9.46
C ASP A 92 11.06 -8.87 -9.73
N GLY A 93 10.47 -9.46 -10.78
CA GLY A 93 9.16 -9.04 -11.24
C GLY A 93 8.58 -9.84 -12.39
N LEU A 94 7.50 -9.31 -12.94
CA LEU A 94 6.81 -9.80 -14.13
C LEU A 94 6.91 -8.75 -15.24
N VAL A 95 7.17 -9.18 -16.46
CA VAL A 95 7.10 -8.31 -17.63
C VAL A 95 5.62 -8.08 -17.97
N ASP A 96 5.11 -6.88 -17.69
CA ASP A 96 3.72 -6.51 -18.01
C ASP A 96 3.53 -6.41 -19.52
N ARG A 97 4.45 -5.71 -20.21
CA ARG A 97 4.42 -5.56 -21.66
C ARG A 97 5.79 -5.31 -22.24
N VAL A 98 5.99 -5.79 -23.46
CA VAL A 98 7.13 -5.47 -24.30
C VAL A 98 6.69 -4.53 -25.42
N ASN A 99 7.46 -3.47 -25.65
CA ASN A 99 7.16 -2.38 -26.59
C ASN A 99 8.00 -2.42 -27.88
N VAL A 100 8.95 -3.35 -27.97
CA VAL A 100 9.87 -3.50 -29.11
C VAL A 100 10.01 -4.95 -29.52
N GLU A 101 10.32 -5.18 -30.80
CA GLU A 101 10.58 -6.51 -31.35
C GLU A 101 12.02 -6.61 -31.87
N LYS A 102 12.45 -7.85 -32.13
CA LYS A 102 13.75 -8.10 -32.75
C LYS A 102 13.82 -7.43 -34.13
N GLY A 103 14.85 -6.63 -34.35
CA GLY A 103 15.08 -5.86 -35.58
C GLY A 103 14.70 -4.38 -35.46
N ASP A 104 13.94 -3.99 -34.43
CA ASP A 104 13.55 -2.59 -34.23
C ASP A 104 14.76 -1.70 -34.01
N GLN A 105 14.71 -0.50 -34.59
CA GLN A 105 15.69 0.55 -34.34
C GLN A 105 15.32 1.32 -33.07
N VAL A 106 16.23 1.38 -32.12
CA VAL A 106 16.05 2.07 -30.84
C VAL A 106 17.15 3.10 -30.62
N GLN A 107 16.79 4.17 -29.92
CA GLN A 107 17.70 5.24 -29.50
C GLN A 107 17.36 5.67 -28.08
N ALA A 108 18.23 6.47 -27.46
CA ALA A 108 18.00 6.96 -26.11
C ALA A 108 16.58 7.58 -25.95
N GLY A 109 15.85 7.14 -24.94
CA GLY A 109 14.48 7.55 -24.64
C GLY A 109 13.37 6.64 -25.21
N VAL A 110 13.70 5.62 -26.02
CA VAL A 110 12.70 4.65 -26.50
C VAL A 110 12.28 3.71 -25.36
N PRO A 111 10.98 3.56 -25.07
CA PRO A 111 10.49 2.57 -24.10
C PRO A 111 10.58 1.16 -24.68
N LEU A 112 11.25 0.25 -23.97
CA LEU A 112 11.49 -1.13 -24.39
C LEU A 112 10.49 -2.11 -23.78
N ALA A 113 10.21 -1.97 -22.48
CA ALA A 113 9.25 -2.82 -21.77
C ALA A 113 8.74 -2.12 -20.50
N VAL A 114 7.65 -2.63 -19.96
CA VAL A 114 7.14 -2.30 -18.62
C VAL A 114 7.33 -3.54 -17.76
N VAL A 115 8.05 -3.40 -16.65
CA VAL A 115 8.23 -4.46 -15.65
C VAL A 115 7.43 -4.07 -14.42
N GLN A 116 6.74 -5.03 -13.82
CA GLN A 116 6.02 -4.89 -12.57
C GLN A 116 6.77 -5.63 -11.48
N LYS A 117 7.01 -4.99 -10.34
CA LYS A 117 7.72 -5.57 -9.20
C LYS A 117 6.89 -6.66 -8.54
N ASN A 118 7.56 -7.69 -8.04
CA ASN A 118 6.90 -8.80 -7.33
C ASN A 118 6.55 -8.47 -5.86
N THR A 119 6.90 -7.27 -5.40
CA THR A 119 6.57 -6.74 -4.08
C THR A 119 5.46 -5.72 -4.23
N TYR A 120 4.36 -5.94 -3.53
CA TYR A 120 3.26 -4.99 -3.45
C TYR A 120 3.45 -4.07 -2.26
N TYR A 121 2.82 -2.91 -2.31
CA TYR A 121 2.83 -1.97 -1.20
C TYR A 121 1.45 -1.36 -0.98
N THR A 122 1.21 -0.88 0.22
CA THR A 122 0.05 -0.05 0.52
C THR A 122 0.49 1.17 1.30
N ASP A 123 -0.11 2.31 0.98
CA ASP A 123 0.17 3.58 1.63
C ASP A 123 -0.98 3.91 2.59
N LEU A 124 -0.66 4.08 3.87
CA LEU A 124 -1.60 4.40 4.93
C LEU A 124 -1.33 5.79 5.49
N TYR A 125 -2.41 6.53 5.74
CA TYR A 125 -2.34 7.82 6.42
C TYR A 125 -2.51 7.62 7.93
N ILE A 126 -1.45 7.93 8.68
CA ILE A 126 -1.37 7.75 10.13
C ILE A 126 -1.23 9.12 10.79
N GLN A 127 -1.98 9.38 11.86
CA GLN A 127 -1.88 10.63 12.60
C GLN A 127 -0.57 10.71 13.38
N GLU A 128 -0.04 11.92 13.56
CA GLU A 128 1.13 12.18 14.40
C GLU A 128 1.01 11.61 15.83
N SER A 129 -0.21 11.57 16.39
CA SER A 129 -0.44 10.98 17.72
C SER A 129 -0.27 9.47 17.75
N GLU A 130 -0.41 8.79 16.61
CA GLU A 130 -0.38 7.33 16.49
C GLU A 130 0.93 6.83 15.88
N ILE A 131 1.69 7.70 15.20
CA ILE A 131 2.90 7.31 14.45
C ILE A 131 4.01 6.71 15.33
N GLN A 132 4.04 7.04 16.62
CA GLN A 132 5.01 6.49 17.57
C GLN A 132 4.89 4.98 17.78
N GLN A 133 3.76 4.38 17.37
CA GLN A 133 3.55 2.93 17.41
C GLN A 133 4.21 2.20 16.23
N LEU A 134 4.70 2.94 15.23
CA LEU A 134 5.23 2.41 13.99
C LEU A 134 6.70 2.76 13.80
N GLU A 135 7.50 1.75 13.49
CA GLU A 135 8.92 1.90 13.19
C GLU A 135 9.26 1.35 11.81
N VAL A 136 10.26 1.94 11.14
CA VAL A 136 10.75 1.42 9.86
C VAL A 136 11.37 0.03 10.08
N ASN A 137 11.08 -0.90 9.18
CA ASN A 137 11.39 -2.33 9.24
C ASN A 137 10.56 -3.14 10.24
N GLN A 138 9.57 -2.54 10.89
CA GLN A 138 8.63 -3.30 11.74
C GLN A 138 7.73 -4.20 10.88
N SER A 139 7.50 -5.42 11.36
CA SER A 139 6.54 -6.35 10.75
C SER A 139 5.15 -6.12 11.33
N ILE A 140 4.14 -6.01 10.47
CA ILE A 140 2.75 -5.77 10.85
C ILE A 140 1.79 -6.68 10.08
N ASP A 141 0.64 -6.96 10.67
CA ASP A 141 -0.40 -7.78 10.03
C ASP A 141 -1.34 -6.94 9.17
N VAL A 142 -1.29 -7.17 7.86
CA VAL A 142 -2.18 -6.54 6.89
C VAL A 142 -3.35 -7.47 6.61
N HIS A 143 -4.56 -6.96 6.76
CA HIS A 143 -5.80 -7.68 6.60
C HIS A 143 -6.47 -7.33 5.27
N PHE A 144 -6.95 -8.35 4.55
CA PHE A 144 -7.69 -8.18 3.29
C PHE A 144 -9.14 -8.65 3.48
N PRO A 145 -10.09 -7.74 3.77
CA PRO A 145 -11.43 -8.10 4.26
C PRO A 145 -12.34 -8.76 3.21
N TYR A 146 -11.98 -8.67 1.92
CA TYR A 146 -12.80 -9.16 0.81
C TYR A 146 -12.29 -10.49 0.21
N LEU A 147 -11.37 -11.17 0.90
CA LEU A 147 -10.95 -12.53 0.55
C LEU A 147 -11.81 -13.56 1.29
N ASP A 148 -12.11 -14.68 0.63
CA ASP A 148 -12.97 -15.76 1.17
C ASP A 148 -12.45 -16.36 2.50
N GLN A 149 -11.14 -16.22 2.73
CA GLN A 149 -10.53 -16.36 4.04
C GLN A 149 -9.88 -15.03 4.39
N PRO A 150 -10.09 -14.46 5.59
CA PRO A 150 -9.38 -13.25 6.01
C PRO A 150 -7.89 -13.58 6.09
N MET A 151 -7.18 -13.35 4.98
CA MET A 151 -5.74 -13.54 4.94
C MET A 151 -5.11 -12.37 5.68
N GLN A 152 -4.42 -12.72 6.76
CA GLN A 152 -3.42 -11.86 7.37
C GLN A 152 -2.12 -12.11 6.63
N VAL A 153 -1.61 -11.06 5.99
CA VAL A 153 -0.32 -11.10 5.31
C VAL A 153 0.64 -10.26 6.13
N LYS A 154 1.81 -10.81 6.43
CA LYS A 154 2.89 -10.08 7.08
C LYS A 154 3.43 -9.04 6.10
N GLY A 155 3.20 -7.77 6.41
CA GLY A 155 3.84 -6.65 5.75
C GLY A 155 5.00 -6.10 6.59
N THR A 156 5.88 -5.34 5.94
CA THR A 156 6.99 -4.64 6.58
C THR A 156 6.87 -3.15 6.30
N VAL A 157 6.99 -2.32 7.33
CA VAL A 157 7.01 -0.86 7.19
C VAL A 157 8.28 -0.44 6.45
N ASN A 158 8.15 -0.06 5.18
CA ASN A 158 9.27 0.30 4.32
C ASN A 158 9.69 1.77 4.50
N SER A 159 8.72 2.67 4.70
CA SER A 159 9.01 4.09 4.93
C SER A 159 7.90 4.80 5.68
N ILE A 160 8.30 5.79 6.47
CA ILE A 160 7.40 6.76 7.12
C ILE A 160 7.81 8.15 6.62
N SER A 161 6.89 8.89 6.01
CA SER A 161 7.16 10.21 5.44
C SER A 161 6.05 11.21 5.74
N SER A 162 6.33 12.51 5.66
CA SER A 162 5.27 13.52 5.83
C SER A 162 4.21 13.35 4.74
N ALA A 163 2.94 13.32 5.12
CA ALA A 163 1.87 13.22 4.14
C ALA A 163 1.80 14.51 3.29
N PRO A 164 1.36 14.41 2.03
CA PRO A 164 1.11 15.59 1.20
C PRO A 164 0.12 16.56 1.86
N LEU A 165 0.28 17.86 1.61
CA LEU A 165 -0.52 18.93 2.23
C LEU A 165 -2.04 18.82 1.95
N PHE A 166 -2.45 18.12 0.89
CA PHE A 166 -3.87 17.85 0.60
C PHE A 166 -4.46 16.73 1.46
N ALA A 167 -3.62 15.89 2.05
CA ALA A 167 -4.01 14.83 2.99
C ALA A 167 -3.98 15.32 4.44
N THR A 168 -3.73 16.61 4.67
CA THR A 168 -3.90 17.22 6.00
C THR A 168 -5.38 17.35 6.29
N LEU A 169 -5.87 16.67 7.34
CA LEU A 169 -7.21 16.89 7.87
C LEU A 169 -7.27 18.31 8.44
N ARG A 170 -7.73 19.27 7.64
CA ARG A 170 -8.23 20.53 8.17
C ARG A 170 -9.61 20.26 8.70
N MET A 171 -9.72 19.87 9.97
CA MET A 171 -11.04 19.88 10.60
C MET A 171 -11.55 21.33 10.56
N SER A 172 -12.65 21.56 9.86
CA SER A 172 -13.50 22.71 10.13
C SER A 172 -13.64 22.80 11.64
N ARG A 173 -13.27 23.96 12.21
CA ARG A 173 -13.13 24.25 13.65
C ARG A 173 -14.46 24.09 14.43
N GLU A 174 -15.07 22.92 14.42
CA GLU A 174 -16.31 22.63 15.13
C GLU A 174 -16.05 21.94 16.47
N LYS A 175 -14.88 21.32 16.68
CA LYS A 175 -14.57 20.58 17.93
C LYS A 175 -13.30 20.99 18.67
N GLY A 176 -12.59 22.04 18.24
CA GLY A 176 -11.40 22.54 18.96
C GLY A 176 -10.24 21.54 19.08
N GLN A 177 -10.23 20.48 18.26
CA GLN A 177 -9.10 19.57 18.13
C GLN A 177 -7.98 20.26 17.32
N ALA A 178 -6.73 20.02 17.71
CA ALA A 178 -5.56 20.56 17.02
C ALA A 178 -5.48 20.02 15.58
N ASP A 179 -4.94 20.83 14.66
CA ASP A 179 -4.56 20.35 13.33
C ASP A 179 -3.45 19.30 13.52
N LEU A 180 -3.82 18.02 13.50
CA LEU A 180 -2.85 16.93 13.57
C LEU A 180 -2.26 16.69 12.18
N SER A 181 -0.94 16.66 12.13
CA SER A 181 -0.23 16.31 10.90
C SER A 181 -0.44 14.82 10.60
N MET A 182 -0.50 14.50 9.31
CA MET A 182 -0.60 13.12 8.82
C MET A 182 0.78 12.67 8.30
N PHE A 183 1.07 11.39 8.49
CA PHE A 183 2.23 10.72 7.95
C PHE A 183 1.76 9.65 6.96
N LEU A 184 2.49 9.54 5.85
CA LEU A 184 2.33 8.48 4.88
C LEU A 184 3.25 7.33 5.26
N VAL A 185 2.65 6.22 5.67
CA VAL A 185 3.34 4.98 6.01
C VAL A 185 3.18 4.00 4.86
N ARG A 186 4.30 3.65 4.24
CA ARG A 186 4.34 2.63 3.19
C ARG A 186 4.67 1.28 3.79
N ILE A 187 3.79 0.32 3.57
CA ILE A 187 3.97 -1.06 4.02
C ILE A 187 4.12 -1.93 2.78
N SER A 188 5.22 -2.65 2.70
CA SER A 188 5.52 -3.58 1.61
C SER A 188 5.21 -5.01 2.01
N MET A 189 4.76 -5.82 1.07
CA MET A 189 4.51 -7.25 1.26
C MET A 189 4.83 -8.00 -0.03
N ASP A 190 5.24 -9.26 0.11
CA ASP A 190 5.49 -10.12 -1.04
C ASP A 190 4.17 -10.44 -1.74
N SER A 191 4.20 -10.48 -3.07
CA SER A 191 3.05 -10.94 -3.83
C SER A 191 2.76 -12.41 -3.56
N ASN A 192 1.48 -12.77 -3.69
CA ASN A 192 0.98 -14.14 -3.60
C ASN A 192 -0.16 -14.30 -4.61
N THR A 193 -0.49 -15.55 -4.97
CA THR A 193 -1.58 -15.89 -5.91
C THR A 193 -2.94 -15.29 -5.50
N ASP A 194 -3.15 -15.12 -4.19
CA ASP A 194 -4.41 -14.61 -3.64
C ASP A 194 -4.45 -13.07 -3.57
N LEU A 195 -3.31 -12.38 -3.74
CA LEU A 195 -3.22 -10.93 -3.65
C LEU A 195 -3.20 -10.32 -5.04
N LEU A 196 -4.13 -9.40 -5.29
CA LEU A 196 -4.16 -8.62 -6.52
C LEU A 196 -4.04 -7.13 -6.20
N PRO A 197 -3.25 -6.37 -6.97
CA PRO A 197 -3.27 -4.91 -6.90
C PRO A 197 -4.70 -4.38 -7.12
N GLY A 198 -5.08 -3.37 -6.35
CA GLY A 198 -6.44 -2.81 -6.28
C GLY A 198 -7.26 -3.31 -5.09
N MET A 199 -6.81 -4.34 -4.37
CA MET A 199 -7.47 -4.80 -3.14
C MET A 199 -7.37 -3.77 -2.00
N THR A 200 -8.39 -3.71 -1.15
CA THR A 200 -8.34 -2.93 0.09
C THR A 200 -7.49 -3.66 1.13
N ALA A 201 -6.45 -2.99 1.62
CA ALA A 201 -5.62 -3.43 2.72
C ALA A 201 -6.04 -2.69 4.00
N GLU A 202 -6.23 -3.40 5.10
CA GLU A 202 -6.50 -2.83 6.43
C GLU A 202 -5.36 -3.15 7.40
N VAL A 203 -4.95 -2.16 8.17
CA VAL A 203 -4.07 -2.34 9.33
C VAL A 203 -4.80 -1.84 10.57
N LYS A 204 -4.81 -2.67 11.61
CA LYS A 204 -5.36 -2.30 12.91
C LYS A 204 -4.22 -1.86 13.81
N LEU A 205 -4.15 -0.57 14.11
CA LEU A 205 -3.06 -0.05 14.96
C LEU A 205 -3.16 -0.55 16.40
N ASP A 206 -4.38 -0.79 16.90
CA ASP A 206 -4.62 -1.29 18.26
C ASP A 206 -4.00 -2.68 18.52
N GLU A 207 -3.74 -3.47 17.47
CA GLU A 207 -3.14 -4.81 17.58
C GLU A 207 -1.60 -4.77 17.52
N ILE A 208 -0.99 -3.59 17.31
CA ILE A 208 0.46 -3.41 17.17
C ILE A 208 1.13 -3.20 18.55
N THR A 209 0.35 -2.79 19.55
CA THR A 209 0.86 -2.52 20.92
C THR A 209 0.75 -3.78 21.78
N ASP A 210 1.89 -4.28 22.26
CA ASP A 210 1.99 -5.24 23.38
C ASP A 210 1.98 -4.48 24.73
#